data_AF-A0A448X2T8-F1
#
_entry.id   AF-A0A448X2T8-F1
#
_cell.length_a   1.000
_cell.length_b   1.000
_cell.length_c   1.000
_cell.angle_alpha   90.00
_cell.angle_beta   90.00
_cell.angle_gamma   90.00
#
_symmetry.space_group_name_H-M   'P 1'
#
loop_
_entity.id
_entity.type
_entity.pdbx_description
1 polymer ?
#
loop_
_entity_poly.entity_id
_entity_poly.type
_entity_poly.pdbx_seq_one_letter_code
_entity_poly.pdbx_strand_id
1 'polypeptide(L)'
;MSASFTTCYGCGPCRPRWMKLVDNLYSGNPQDNSSHSKLTYFCSRKPEKVDRIANYLYRRMANDLHRRNYPYVKIAIEAINSLINACRDQRLNLLVVSFLKMIQLLLESNKPDLQILGTDSFIKFSQIEEDTPNYHRQYDDLVDHFSKMSHCSLPERELSNRIRVSGIIGIQGVIRKTARDQLQIDILQSSSMDKIIPSLLFNIHENPPLDTRVPDDSHFDPAREAMFVFKDIVCRASYTNIKPVVTSILT
;
A
#
# COMPACT_ATOMS: atom_id res chain seq x y z
N MET A 1 28.82 -16.18 -22.25
CA MET A 1 27.55 -15.75 -22.86
C MET A 1 26.42 -16.51 -22.18
N SER A 2 25.79 -15.92 -21.17
CA SER A 2 24.69 -16.55 -20.42
C SER A 2 23.36 -16.33 -21.17
N ALA A 3 22.77 -17.42 -21.66
CA ALA A 3 21.46 -17.39 -22.29
C ALA A 3 20.37 -17.18 -21.21
N SER A 4 19.80 -15.99 -21.20
CA SER A 4 18.58 -15.69 -20.46
C SER A 4 17.39 -16.39 -21.12
N PHE A 5 16.92 -17.49 -20.53
CA PHE A 5 15.69 -18.16 -20.96
C PHE A 5 14.47 -17.31 -20.57
N THR A 6 14.10 -16.38 -21.43
CA THR A 6 12.80 -15.69 -21.35
C THR A 6 11.72 -16.63 -21.89
N THR A 7 11.19 -17.51 -21.05
CA THR A 7 10.10 -18.42 -21.45
C THR A 7 8.82 -17.62 -21.71
N CYS A 8 8.44 -17.54 -22.99
CA CYS A 8 7.17 -16.97 -23.46
C CYS A 8 6.02 -17.89 -23.02
N TYR A 9 5.26 -17.51 -21.97
CA TYR A 9 4.02 -18.19 -21.59
C TYR A 9 2.82 -17.67 -22.40
N GLY A 10 2.95 -17.68 -23.74
CA GLY A 10 1.83 -17.51 -24.65
C GLY A 10 0.90 -18.72 -24.58
N CYS A 11 -0.42 -18.50 -24.72
CA CYS A 11 -1.49 -19.49 -24.52
C CYS A 11 -1.21 -20.87 -25.11
N GLY A 12 -1.44 -21.93 -24.31
CA GLY A 12 -1.37 -23.32 -24.76
C GLY A 12 -1.59 -24.36 -23.65
N PRO A 13 -1.77 -25.66 -24.00
CA PRO A 13 -2.00 -26.77 -23.06
C PRO A 13 -0.91 -26.90 -21.99
N CYS A 14 0.31 -26.46 -22.32
CA CYS A 14 1.52 -26.50 -21.50
C CYS A 14 1.57 -25.44 -20.38
N ARG A 15 0.52 -24.61 -20.20
CA ARG A 15 0.51 -23.65 -19.09
C ARG A 15 0.57 -24.36 -17.74
N PRO A 16 1.51 -23.98 -16.85
CA PRO A 16 1.59 -24.56 -15.51
C PRO A 16 0.29 -24.42 -14.74
N ARG A 17 -0.03 -25.41 -13.89
CA ARG A 17 -1.26 -25.44 -13.09
C ARG A 17 -1.48 -24.16 -12.26
N TRP A 18 -0.42 -23.62 -11.65
CA TRP A 18 -0.49 -22.41 -10.85
C TRP A 18 -0.89 -21.17 -11.67
N MET A 19 -0.45 -21.10 -12.93
CA MET A 19 -0.79 -19.99 -13.83
C MET A 19 -2.27 -20.06 -14.22
N LYS A 20 -2.76 -21.26 -14.53
CA LYS A 20 -4.19 -21.49 -14.79
C LYS A 20 -5.07 -21.11 -13.59
N LEU A 21 -4.62 -21.39 -12.37
CA LEU A 21 -5.33 -20.96 -11.15
C LEU A 21 -5.44 -19.44 -11.04
N VAL A 22 -4.36 -18.72 -11.36
CA VAL A 22 -4.40 -17.25 -11.41
C VAL A 22 -5.27 -16.75 -12.54
N ASP A 23 -5.18 -17.33 -13.75
CA ASP A 23 -6.00 -16.96 -14.90
C ASP A 23 -7.51 -17.10 -14.60
N ASN A 24 -7.89 -18.17 -13.90
CA ASN A 24 -9.28 -18.44 -13.53
C ASN A 24 -9.90 -17.35 -12.65
N LEU A 25 -9.10 -16.56 -11.92
CA LEU A 25 -9.58 -15.41 -11.16
C LEU A 25 -10.24 -14.35 -12.06
N TYR A 26 -9.79 -14.24 -13.30
CA TYR A 26 -10.25 -13.22 -14.26
C TYR A 26 -11.39 -13.70 -15.16
N SER A 27 -11.62 -15.01 -15.20
CA SER A 27 -12.64 -15.67 -16.03
C SER A 27 -13.89 -16.04 -15.24
N GLY A 28 -13.83 -15.96 -13.90
CA GLY A 28 -14.92 -16.33 -13.00
C GLY A 28 -16.00 -15.27 -12.84
N ASN A 29 -17.15 -15.67 -12.30
CA ASN A 29 -18.19 -14.75 -11.86
C ASN A 29 -17.62 -13.90 -10.69
N PRO A 30 -17.76 -12.56 -10.68
CA PRO A 30 -17.23 -11.68 -9.62
C PRO A 30 -17.64 -12.05 -8.18
N GLN A 31 -18.69 -12.86 -8.01
CA GLN A 31 -19.17 -13.34 -6.71
C GLN A 31 -18.54 -14.67 -6.26
N ASP A 32 -17.71 -15.32 -7.08
CA ASP A 32 -17.15 -16.63 -6.77
C ASP A 32 -15.83 -16.55 -5.98
N ASN A 33 -15.95 -16.43 -4.65
CA ASN A 33 -14.83 -16.53 -3.71
C ASN A 33 -14.12 -17.91 -3.72
N SER A 34 -14.69 -18.92 -4.40
CA SER A 34 -14.08 -20.25 -4.53
C SER A 34 -12.72 -20.19 -5.23
N SER A 35 -12.56 -19.28 -6.19
CA SER A 35 -11.32 -19.19 -6.98
C SER A 35 -10.14 -18.65 -6.16
N HIS A 36 -10.38 -17.64 -5.33
CA HIS A 36 -9.38 -17.12 -4.38
C HIS A 36 -8.99 -18.19 -3.35
N SER A 37 -9.98 -18.88 -2.78
CA SER A 37 -9.75 -19.97 -1.82
C SER A 37 -8.91 -21.11 -2.41
N LYS A 38 -9.14 -21.50 -3.67
CA LYS A 38 -8.35 -22.51 -4.38
C LYS A 38 -6.90 -22.08 -4.59
N LEU A 39 -6.67 -20.82 -4.97
CA LEU A 39 -5.31 -20.29 -5.16
C LEU A 39 -4.56 -20.22 -3.83
N THR A 40 -5.21 -19.72 -2.78
CA THR A 40 -4.66 -19.69 -1.42
C THR A 40 -4.29 -21.08 -0.93
N TYR A 41 -5.20 -22.05 -1.05
CA TYR A 41 -4.94 -23.44 -0.66
C TYR A 41 -3.78 -24.05 -1.46
N PHE A 42 -3.67 -23.74 -2.75
CA PHE A 42 -2.54 -24.18 -3.58
C PHE A 42 -1.21 -23.60 -3.06
N CYS A 43 -1.17 -22.30 -2.74
CA CYS A 43 0.02 -21.64 -2.20
C CYS A 43 0.45 -22.26 -0.86
N SER A 44 -0.51 -22.60 0.02
CA SER A 44 -0.23 -23.27 1.29
C SER A 44 0.43 -24.64 1.12
N ARG A 45 0.11 -25.37 0.04
CA ARG A 45 0.70 -26.69 -0.26
C ARG A 45 2.00 -26.63 -1.06
N LYS A 46 2.27 -25.52 -1.76
CA LYS A 46 3.38 -25.37 -2.71
C LYS A 46 4.09 -24.02 -2.50
N PRO A 47 4.80 -23.84 -1.36
CA PRO A 47 5.44 -22.58 -1.01
C PRO A 47 6.49 -22.14 -2.04
N GLU A 48 7.14 -23.08 -2.74
CA GLU A 48 8.14 -22.81 -3.77
C GLU A 48 7.57 -22.11 -5.03
N LYS A 49 6.24 -22.00 -5.14
CA LYS A 49 5.56 -21.30 -6.24
C LYS A 49 5.08 -19.91 -5.86
N VAL A 50 5.09 -19.56 -4.57
CA VAL A 50 4.49 -18.32 -4.04
C VAL A 50 5.11 -17.08 -4.68
N ASP A 51 6.45 -16.98 -4.70
CA ASP A 51 7.16 -15.86 -5.34
C ASP A 51 6.81 -15.72 -6.83
N ARG A 52 6.75 -16.84 -7.57
CA ARG A 52 6.38 -16.83 -8.99
C ARG A 52 4.94 -16.38 -9.23
N ILE A 53 4.02 -16.78 -8.35
CA ILE A 53 2.61 -16.37 -8.39
C ILE A 53 2.51 -14.87 -8.12
N ALA A 54 3.20 -14.36 -7.11
CA ALA A 54 3.21 -12.95 -6.76
C ALA A 54 3.76 -12.08 -7.91
N ASN A 55 4.90 -12.47 -8.50
CA ASN A 55 5.50 -11.78 -9.63
C ASN A 55 4.58 -11.82 -10.88
N TYR A 56 3.90 -12.95 -11.10
CA TYR A 56 2.94 -13.07 -12.19
C TYR A 56 1.72 -12.15 -12.00
N LEU A 57 1.16 -12.07 -10.79
CA LEU A 57 0.10 -11.13 -10.44
C LEU A 57 0.54 -9.68 -10.67
N TYR A 58 1.74 -9.31 -10.20
CA TYR A 58 2.31 -7.98 -10.44
C TYR A 58 2.42 -7.64 -11.93
N ARG A 59 3.06 -8.51 -12.74
CA ARG A 59 3.24 -8.28 -14.18
C ARG A 59 1.91 -8.17 -14.91
N ARG A 60 0.94 -9.00 -14.53
CA ARG A 60 -0.39 -8.96 -15.12
C ARG A 60 -1.12 -7.67 -14.77
N MET A 61 -1.14 -7.29 -13.49
CA MET A 61 -1.73 -6.03 -13.05
C MET A 61 -1.10 -4.83 -13.74
N ALA A 62 0.23 -4.80 -13.89
CA ALA A 62 0.93 -3.73 -14.60
C ALA A 62 0.46 -3.62 -16.07
N ASN A 63 0.29 -4.75 -16.76
CA ASN A 63 -0.24 -4.78 -18.12
C ASN A 63 -1.71 -4.32 -18.19
N ASP A 64 -2.55 -4.77 -17.26
CA ASP A 64 -3.95 -4.37 -17.20
C ASP A 64 -4.11 -2.88 -16.87
N LEU A 65 -3.24 -2.35 -15.99
CA LEU A 65 -3.17 -0.92 -15.69
C LEU A 65 -2.78 -0.11 -16.94
N HIS A 66 -1.76 -0.55 -17.67
CA HIS A 66 -1.34 0.08 -18.93
C HIS A 66 -2.46 0.07 -19.98
N ARG A 67 -3.22 -1.04 -20.07
CA ARG A 67 -4.38 -1.18 -20.94
C ARG A 67 -5.65 -0.51 -20.42
N ARG A 68 -5.60 0.11 -19.24
CA ARG A 68 -6.75 0.76 -18.57
C ARG A 68 -7.90 -0.20 -18.21
N ASN A 69 -7.60 -1.48 -18.01
CA ASN A 69 -8.56 -2.51 -17.59
C ASN A 69 -8.71 -2.52 -16.05
N TYR A 70 -9.28 -1.46 -15.48
CA TYR A 70 -9.38 -1.28 -14.03
C TYR A 70 -10.11 -2.39 -13.27
N PRO A 71 -11.17 -3.03 -13.81
CA PRO A 71 -11.77 -4.19 -13.15
C PRO A 71 -10.78 -5.34 -12.93
N TYR A 72 -9.89 -5.60 -13.88
CA TYR A 72 -8.87 -6.64 -13.76
C TYR A 72 -7.73 -6.23 -12.80
N VAL A 73 -7.41 -4.93 -12.73
CA VAL A 73 -6.52 -4.41 -11.70
C VAL A 73 -7.07 -4.70 -10.29
N LYS A 74 -8.37 -4.49 -10.07
CA LYS A 74 -9.03 -4.80 -8.78
C LYS A 74 -8.93 -6.29 -8.43
N ILE A 75 -9.22 -7.18 -9.38
CA ILE A 75 -9.08 -8.64 -9.20
C ILE A 75 -7.65 -9.00 -8.78
N ALA A 76 -6.63 -8.43 -9.42
CA ALA A 76 -5.24 -8.70 -9.09
C ALA A 76 -4.89 -8.29 -7.65
N ILE A 77 -5.38 -7.12 -7.21
CA ILE A 77 -5.18 -6.60 -5.86
C ILE A 77 -5.91 -7.43 -4.81
N GLU A 78 -7.16 -7.82 -5.08
CA GLU A 78 -7.91 -8.72 -4.20
C GLU A 78 -7.24 -10.09 -4.08
N ALA A 79 -6.66 -10.60 -5.16
CA ALA A 79 -5.94 -11.85 -5.17
C ALA A 79 -4.67 -11.79 -4.30
N ILE A 80 -3.83 -10.77 -4.47
CA ILE A 80 -2.61 -10.64 -3.67
C ILE A 80 -2.93 -10.35 -2.18
N ASN A 81 -3.98 -9.58 -1.89
CA ASN A 81 -4.46 -9.37 -0.51
C ASN A 81 -4.92 -10.69 0.13
N SER A 82 -5.66 -11.50 -0.61
CA SER A 82 -6.12 -12.82 -0.14
C SER A 82 -4.93 -13.74 0.19
N LEU A 83 -3.88 -13.69 -0.63
CA LEU A 83 -2.65 -14.45 -0.39
C LEU A 83 -1.88 -13.94 0.83
N ILE A 84 -1.75 -12.61 0.97
CA ILE A 84 -1.09 -11.98 2.12
C ILE A 84 -1.80 -12.33 3.43
N ASN A 85 -3.13 -12.31 3.46
CA ASN A 85 -3.89 -12.63 4.67
C ASN A 85 -3.82 -14.10 5.07
N ALA A 86 -3.61 -15.00 4.10
CA ALA A 86 -3.61 -16.43 4.34
C ALA A 86 -2.21 -17.03 4.50
N CYS A 87 -1.17 -16.37 3.97
CA CYS A 87 0.21 -16.77 4.18
C CYS A 87 0.73 -16.17 5.49
N ARG A 88 1.50 -16.97 6.24
CA ARG A 88 2.22 -16.56 7.45
C ARG A 88 3.71 -16.86 7.32
N ASP A 89 4.51 -16.19 8.12
CA ASP A 89 5.94 -16.39 8.33
C ASP A 89 6.77 -16.09 7.06
N GLN A 90 7.82 -16.88 6.81
CA GLN A 90 8.73 -16.72 5.68
C GLN A 90 8.03 -16.68 4.30
N ARG A 91 6.80 -17.21 4.19
CA ARG A 91 6.01 -17.15 2.94
C ARG A 91 5.44 -15.76 2.67
N LEU A 92 5.11 -15.00 3.71
CA LEU A 92 4.66 -13.62 3.57
C LEU A 92 5.75 -12.79 2.86
N ASN A 93 7.02 -13.00 3.26
CA ASN A 93 8.17 -12.28 2.68
C ASN A 93 8.32 -12.50 1.16
N LEU A 94 7.88 -13.65 0.63
CA LEU A 94 7.87 -13.94 -0.80
C LEU A 94 6.80 -13.16 -1.59
N LEU A 95 5.77 -12.64 -0.90
CA LEU A 95 4.68 -11.87 -1.50
C LEU A 95 4.96 -10.36 -1.45
N VAL A 96 5.54 -9.87 -0.35
CA VAL A 96 5.56 -8.45 -0.01
C VAL A 96 6.29 -7.61 -1.06
N VAL A 97 7.40 -8.08 -1.63
CA VAL A 97 8.12 -7.31 -2.66
C VAL A 97 7.26 -7.06 -3.91
N SER A 98 6.54 -8.07 -4.37
CA SER A 98 5.64 -7.91 -5.53
C SER A 98 4.43 -7.06 -5.16
N PHE A 99 3.90 -7.23 -3.95
CA PHE A 99 2.81 -6.43 -3.41
C PHE A 99 3.16 -4.95 -3.33
N LEU A 100 4.29 -4.57 -2.74
CA LEU A 100 4.71 -3.16 -2.64
C LEU A 100 4.88 -2.52 -4.02
N LYS A 101 5.39 -3.26 -5.01
CA LYS A 101 5.45 -2.79 -6.41
C LYS A 101 4.05 -2.59 -7.02
N MET A 102 3.08 -3.43 -6.66
CA MET A 102 1.69 -3.25 -7.09
C MET A 102 1.09 -1.98 -6.46
N ILE A 103 1.29 -1.77 -5.16
CA ILE A 103 0.84 -0.56 -4.47
C ILE A 103 1.46 0.68 -5.13
N GLN A 104 2.78 0.69 -5.36
CA GLN A 104 3.46 1.80 -6.03
C GLN A 104 2.81 2.16 -7.38
N LEU A 105 2.55 1.17 -8.26
CA LEU A 105 1.89 1.41 -9.54
C LEU A 105 0.49 2.01 -9.41
N LEU A 106 -0.26 1.64 -8.37
CA LEU A 106 -1.58 2.22 -8.11
C LEU A 106 -1.47 3.68 -7.67
N LEU A 107 -0.52 4.00 -6.79
CA LEU A 107 -0.32 5.36 -6.30
C LEU A 107 0.17 6.31 -7.41
N GLU A 108 1.01 5.81 -8.32
CA GLU A 108 1.53 6.51 -9.50
C GLU A 108 0.46 6.79 -10.58
N SER A 109 -0.69 6.09 -10.54
CA SER A 109 -1.69 6.15 -11.61
C SER A 109 -2.47 7.47 -11.71
N ASN A 110 -2.31 8.38 -10.73
CA ASN A 110 -3.05 9.64 -10.57
C ASN A 110 -4.59 9.51 -10.69
N LYS A 111 -5.12 8.29 -10.53
CA LYS A 111 -6.56 8.03 -10.49
C LYS A 111 -7.00 7.87 -9.04
N PRO A 112 -7.94 8.70 -8.54
CA PRO A 112 -8.37 8.66 -7.14
C PRO A 112 -8.77 7.27 -6.67
N ASP A 113 -9.62 6.56 -7.43
CA ASP A 113 -10.08 5.22 -7.04
C ASP A 113 -8.94 4.19 -6.93
N LEU A 114 -7.91 4.30 -7.77
CA LEU A 114 -6.77 3.40 -7.74
C LEU A 114 -5.82 3.75 -6.60
N GLN A 115 -5.62 5.05 -6.34
CA GLN A 115 -4.84 5.52 -5.20
C GLN A 115 -5.48 5.06 -3.88
N ILE A 116 -6.80 5.24 -3.73
CA ILE A 116 -7.57 4.79 -2.57
C ILE A 116 -7.47 3.26 -2.43
N LEU A 117 -7.67 2.50 -3.52
CA LEU A 117 -7.52 1.05 -3.52
C LEU A 117 -6.13 0.60 -3.05
N GLY A 118 -5.08 1.26 -3.53
CA GLY A 118 -3.70 0.99 -3.15
C GLY A 118 -3.45 1.29 -1.68
N THR A 119 -3.91 2.45 -1.19
CA THR A 119 -3.85 2.81 0.23
C THR A 119 -4.58 1.79 1.10
N ASP A 120 -5.84 1.46 0.81
CA ASP A 120 -6.65 0.55 1.63
C ASP A 120 -6.00 -0.84 1.72
N SER A 121 -5.47 -1.32 0.59
CA SER A 121 -4.72 -2.57 0.51
C SER A 121 -3.46 -2.52 1.36
N PHE A 122 -2.70 -1.43 1.29
CA PHE A 122 -1.49 -1.22 2.09
C PHE A 122 -1.79 -1.10 3.58
N ILE A 123 -2.87 -0.44 3.98
CA ILE A 123 -3.28 -0.31 5.38
C ILE A 123 -3.61 -1.68 5.99
N LYS A 124 -4.34 -2.53 5.26
CA LYS A 124 -4.60 -3.92 5.69
C LYS A 124 -3.30 -4.68 5.90
N PHE A 125 -2.34 -4.54 4.98
CA PHE A 125 -1.01 -5.14 5.14
C PHE A 125 -0.23 -4.57 6.34
N SER A 126 -0.33 -3.25 6.57
CA SER A 126 0.37 -2.55 7.66
C SER A 126 -0.01 -3.11 9.04
N GLN A 127 -1.25 -3.58 9.19
CA GLN A 127 -1.79 -4.12 10.44
C GLN A 127 -1.27 -5.52 10.77
N ILE A 128 -0.71 -6.25 9.81
CA ILE A 128 -0.18 -7.61 10.05
C ILE A 128 1.08 -7.53 10.91
N GLU A 129 1.07 -8.23 12.05
CA GLU A 129 2.15 -8.36 13.04
C GLU A 129 3.00 -9.60 12.77
N GLU A 130 3.82 -9.54 11.73
CA GLU A 130 4.81 -10.57 11.38
C GLU A 130 6.17 -9.94 11.17
N ASP A 131 7.24 -10.68 11.54
CA ASP A 131 8.63 -10.29 11.33
C ASP A 131 8.97 -10.34 9.83
N THR A 132 8.72 -9.22 9.15
CA THR A 132 9.07 -9.04 7.75
C THR A 132 10.40 -8.29 7.64
N PRO A 133 11.25 -8.58 6.63
CA PRO A 133 12.42 -7.78 6.31
C PRO A 133 12.07 -6.30 6.19
N ASN A 134 13.03 -5.42 6.47
CA ASN A 134 12.81 -4.00 6.30
C ASN A 134 12.85 -3.60 4.82
N TYR A 135 11.74 -3.09 4.30
CA TYR A 135 11.58 -2.63 2.91
C TYR A 135 11.83 -1.11 2.77
N HIS A 136 12.87 -0.59 3.44
CA HIS A 136 13.19 0.84 3.54
C HIS A 136 12.98 1.61 2.23
N ARG A 137 13.64 1.19 1.14
CA ARG A 137 13.55 1.89 -0.15
C ARG A 137 12.13 1.95 -0.69
N GLN A 138 11.38 0.84 -0.60
CA GLN A 138 10.00 0.81 -1.07
C GLN A 138 9.11 1.68 -0.19
N TYR A 139 9.37 1.75 1.12
CA TYR A 139 8.62 2.62 2.02
C TYR A 139 8.91 4.10 1.77
N ASP A 140 10.15 4.48 1.48
CA ASP A 140 10.48 5.85 1.09
C ASP A 140 9.76 6.25 -0.21
N ASP A 141 9.77 5.37 -1.23
CA ASP A 141 9.01 5.60 -2.47
C ASP A 141 7.50 5.75 -2.21
N LEU A 142 6.93 4.99 -1.27
CA LEU A 142 5.52 5.12 -0.88
C LEU A 142 5.24 6.41 -0.11
N VAL A 143 6.12 6.83 0.81
CA VAL A 143 6.01 8.10 1.53
C VAL A 143 5.90 9.26 0.56
N ASP A 144 6.71 9.27 -0.50
CA ASP A 144 6.65 10.32 -1.52
C ASP A 144 5.28 10.43 -2.19
N HIS A 145 4.63 9.29 -2.47
CA HIS A 145 3.31 9.28 -3.08
C HIS A 145 2.21 9.63 -2.08
N PHE A 146 2.27 9.09 -0.86
CA PHE A 146 1.30 9.40 0.18
C PHE A 146 1.37 10.87 0.65
N SER A 147 2.57 11.45 0.72
CA SER A 147 2.76 12.88 0.93
C SER A 147 2.11 13.71 -0.19
N LYS A 148 2.33 13.36 -1.46
CA LYS A 148 1.65 14.05 -2.58
C LYS A 148 0.12 13.95 -2.49
N MET A 149 -0.41 12.78 -2.15
CA MET A 149 -1.86 12.57 -1.97
C MET A 149 -2.42 13.40 -0.82
N SER A 150 -1.68 13.55 0.28
CA SER A 150 -2.08 14.39 1.43
C SER A 150 -2.06 15.89 1.13
N HIS A 151 -1.46 16.32 0.03
CA HIS A 151 -1.54 17.69 -0.51
C HIS A 151 -2.52 17.83 -1.68
N CYS A 152 -3.40 16.85 -1.90
CA CYS A 152 -4.35 16.88 -3.02
C CYS A 152 -5.29 18.10 -2.96
N SER A 153 -5.36 18.85 -4.06
CA SER A 153 -6.13 20.09 -4.19
C SER A 153 -7.02 20.08 -5.44
N LEU A 154 -7.92 19.10 -5.54
CA LEU A 154 -8.90 19.01 -6.64
C LEU A 154 -10.06 19.99 -6.44
N PRO A 155 -10.74 20.44 -7.52
CA PRO A 155 -11.92 21.32 -7.40
C PRO A 155 -13.07 20.68 -6.60
N GLU A 156 -13.22 19.35 -6.70
CA GLU A 156 -14.20 18.58 -5.94
C GLU A 156 -13.68 18.32 -4.52
N ARG A 157 -14.15 19.13 -3.56
CA ARG A 157 -13.65 19.11 -2.17
C ARG A 157 -13.77 17.75 -1.50
N GLU A 158 -14.90 17.04 -1.68
CA GLU A 158 -15.11 15.72 -1.08
C GLU A 158 -14.11 14.69 -1.61
N LEU A 159 -13.91 14.63 -2.93
CA LEU A 159 -12.92 13.76 -3.54
C LEU A 159 -11.49 14.14 -3.14
N SER A 160 -11.19 15.44 -3.07
CA SER A 160 -9.91 15.95 -2.57
C SER A 160 -9.64 15.48 -1.14
N ASN A 161 -10.63 15.62 -0.25
CA ASN A 161 -10.54 15.15 1.13
C ASN A 161 -10.34 13.64 1.24
N ARG A 162 -11.06 12.84 0.45
CA ARG A 162 -10.87 11.38 0.40
C ARG A 162 -9.45 10.97 -0.01
N ILE A 163 -8.88 11.65 -1.00
CA ILE A 163 -7.49 11.40 -1.44
C ILE A 163 -6.51 11.85 -0.33
N ARG A 164 -6.75 13.01 0.30
CA ARG A 164 -5.91 13.51 1.38
C ARG A 164 -5.88 12.56 2.57
N VAL A 165 -7.05 12.12 3.05
CA VAL A 165 -7.19 11.09 4.09
C VAL A 165 -6.45 9.81 3.68
N SER A 166 -6.60 9.37 2.43
CA SER A 166 -5.88 8.19 1.92
C SER A 166 -4.36 8.37 1.94
N GLY A 167 -3.86 9.57 1.66
CA GLY A 167 -2.44 9.90 1.83
C GLY A 167 -2.01 9.82 3.29
N ILE A 168 -2.77 10.44 4.20
CA ILE A 168 -2.46 10.49 5.64
C ILE A 168 -2.43 9.08 6.26
N ILE A 169 -3.46 8.26 6.01
CA ILE A 169 -3.47 6.89 6.54
C ILE A 169 -2.38 6.05 5.88
N GLY A 170 -2.06 6.27 4.60
CA GLY A 170 -0.92 5.63 3.94
C GLY A 170 0.40 5.90 4.68
N ILE A 171 0.67 7.17 5.03
CA ILE A 171 1.80 7.57 5.89
C ILE A 171 1.77 6.82 7.23
N GLN A 172 0.62 6.77 7.89
CA GLN A 172 0.45 6.04 9.14
C GLN A 172 0.80 4.55 8.99
N GLY A 173 0.40 3.92 7.89
CA GLY A 173 0.71 2.53 7.57
C GLY A 173 2.22 2.30 7.42
N VAL A 174 2.94 3.24 6.82
CA VAL A 174 4.40 3.21 6.73
C VAL A 174 4.99 3.31 8.14
N ILE A 175 4.65 4.35 8.90
CA ILE A 175 5.16 4.53 10.28
C ILE A 175 4.93 3.27 11.14
N ARG A 176 3.76 2.64 11.02
CA ARG A 176 3.44 1.39 11.73
C ARG A 176 4.39 0.24 11.38
N LYS A 177 4.75 0.08 10.10
CA LYS A 177 5.65 -0.99 9.65
C LYS A 177 7.11 -0.71 10.00
N THR A 178 7.46 0.54 10.25
CA THR A 178 8.86 0.96 10.37
C THR A 178 9.25 1.28 11.81
N ALA A 179 8.29 1.58 12.68
CA ALA A 179 8.51 1.89 14.10
C ALA A 179 8.60 0.65 15.01
N ARG A 180 8.50 -0.58 14.49
CA ARG A 180 8.46 -1.80 15.31
C ARG A 180 9.83 -2.26 15.81
N ASP A 181 10.91 -1.94 15.11
CA ASP A 181 12.27 -2.28 15.56
C ASP A 181 12.94 -1.08 16.25
N GLN A 182 12.85 -1.04 17.58
CA GLN A 182 13.51 -0.03 18.43
C GLN A 182 15.04 0.07 18.24
N LEU A 183 15.65 -0.90 17.55
CA LEU A 183 17.09 -0.94 17.26
C LEU A 183 17.45 -0.52 15.82
N GLN A 184 16.48 -0.30 14.94
CA GLN A 184 16.71 0.03 13.51
C GLN A 184 15.71 1.07 13.02
N ILE A 185 15.61 2.18 13.75
CA ILE A 185 14.82 3.34 13.34
C ILE A 185 15.55 4.12 12.23
N ASP A 186 15.88 3.45 11.13
CA ASP A 186 16.53 4.04 9.96
C ASP A 186 15.51 4.71 9.00
N ILE A 187 14.20 4.65 9.29
CA ILE A 187 13.16 5.42 8.53
C ILE A 187 12.89 6.79 9.16
N LEU A 188 13.42 7.02 10.38
CA LEU A 188 13.65 8.37 10.90
C LEU A 188 15.01 8.93 10.44
N GLN A 189 15.66 8.32 9.44
CA GLN A 189 16.64 9.05 8.64
C GLN A 189 15.90 10.26 8.03
N SER A 190 16.51 11.44 8.18
CA SER A 190 15.89 12.76 8.05
C SER A 190 15.01 12.96 6.81
N SER A 191 15.33 12.30 5.68
CA SER A 191 14.69 12.54 4.38
C SER A 191 13.19 12.24 4.31
N SER A 192 12.67 11.27 5.08
CA SER A 192 11.25 10.90 5.03
C SER A 192 10.40 11.74 6.01
N MET A 193 10.98 12.16 7.14
CA MET A 193 10.29 13.07 8.09
C MET A 193 10.06 14.46 7.53
N ASP A 194 11.00 14.94 6.70
CA ASP A 194 10.88 16.22 6.00
C ASP A 194 9.72 16.26 5.00
N LYS A 195 9.07 15.12 4.72
CA LYS A 195 7.83 15.04 3.94
C LYS A 195 6.63 14.72 4.81
N ILE A 196 6.79 13.82 5.78
CA ILE A 196 5.71 13.36 6.67
C ILE A 196 5.18 14.51 7.52
N ILE A 197 6.04 15.18 8.30
CA ILE A 197 5.60 16.21 9.25
C ILE A 197 4.95 17.41 8.51
N PRO A 198 5.55 17.97 7.45
CA PRO A 198 4.91 19.05 6.70
C PRO A 198 3.57 18.64 6.06
N SER A 199 3.45 17.41 5.55
CA SER A 199 2.17 16.90 5.04
C SER A 199 1.08 16.86 6.12
N LEU A 200 1.42 16.40 7.33
CA LEU A 200 0.46 16.36 8.44
C LEU A 200 0.08 17.78 8.90
N LEU A 201 1.06 18.65 9.11
CA LEU A 201 0.84 20.03 9.54
C LEU A 201 0.04 20.83 8.53
N PHE A 202 0.28 20.64 7.22
CA PHE A 202 -0.54 21.22 6.16
C PHE A 202 -2.01 20.87 6.33
N ASN A 203 -2.33 19.58 6.53
CA ASN A 203 -3.72 19.14 6.69
C ASN A 203 -4.35 19.65 7.99
N ILE A 204 -3.59 19.72 9.09
CA ILE A 204 -4.04 20.28 10.37
C ILE A 204 -4.32 21.79 10.23
N HIS A 205 -3.49 22.51 9.48
CA HIS A 205 -3.62 23.96 9.31
C HIS A 205 -4.71 24.37 8.32
N GLU A 206 -4.91 23.62 7.23
CA GLU A 206 -5.84 24.00 6.14
C GLU A 206 -7.32 24.00 6.57
N ASN A 207 -7.67 23.34 7.68
CA ASN A 207 -9.01 23.39 8.28
C ASN A 207 -8.92 23.71 9.79
N PRO A 208 -8.74 24.97 10.22
CA PRO A 208 -9.11 25.31 11.58
C PRO A 208 -10.63 25.08 11.73
N PRO A 209 -11.11 24.51 12.84
CA PRO A 209 -12.53 24.23 13.02
C PRO A 209 -13.33 25.53 12.89
N LEU A 210 -14.01 25.71 11.76
CA LEU A 210 -14.99 26.78 11.60
C LEU A 210 -16.19 26.40 12.46
N ASP A 211 -16.36 27.16 13.55
CA ASP A 211 -17.51 27.21 14.47
C ASP A 211 -18.46 26.00 14.51
N THR A 212 -18.36 25.29 15.63
CA THR A 212 -19.27 24.32 16.29
C THR A 212 -20.79 24.47 16.04
N ARG A 213 -21.33 24.31 14.82
CA ARG A 213 -22.80 24.24 14.61
C ARG A 213 -23.32 23.23 13.60
N VAL A 214 -22.48 22.45 12.95
CA VAL A 214 -22.93 21.28 12.18
C VAL A 214 -22.05 20.10 12.61
N PRO A 215 -22.62 18.99 13.13
CA PRO A 215 -21.89 17.74 13.19
C PRO A 215 -21.57 17.37 11.75
N ASP A 216 -20.36 17.68 11.32
CA ASP A 216 -19.87 17.22 10.02
C ASP A 216 -19.64 15.72 10.14
N ASP A 217 -20.66 14.93 9.79
CA ASP A 217 -20.59 13.47 9.65
C ASP A 217 -19.73 13.07 8.43
N SER A 218 -18.91 13.98 7.90
CA SER A 218 -17.92 13.64 6.90
C SER A 218 -16.89 12.68 7.53
N HIS A 219 -17.06 11.39 7.25
CA HIS A 219 -16.14 10.32 7.63
C HIS A 219 -14.70 10.49 7.10
N PHE A 220 -14.42 11.60 6.41
CA PHE A 220 -13.19 11.87 5.69
C PHE A 220 -12.67 13.29 5.96
N ASP A 221 -12.55 13.71 7.22
CA ASP A 221 -11.86 14.95 7.59
C ASP A 221 -10.33 14.74 7.60
N PRO A 222 -9.57 15.33 6.66
CA PRO A 222 -8.12 15.21 6.63
C PRO A 222 -7.44 15.83 7.85
N ALA A 223 -7.99 16.89 8.44
CA ALA A 223 -7.36 17.57 9.58
C ALA A 223 -7.42 16.68 10.84
N ARG A 224 -8.58 16.07 11.10
CA ARG A 224 -8.75 15.11 12.19
C ARG A 224 -7.80 13.91 12.04
N GLU A 225 -7.72 13.33 10.85
CA GLU A 225 -6.85 12.16 10.62
C GLU A 225 -5.37 12.55 10.73
N ALA A 226 -4.97 13.71 10.17
CA ALA A 226 -3.61 14.20 10.28
C ALA A 226 -3.22 14.48 11.73
N MET A 227 -4.12 15.05 12.53
CA MET A 227 -3.89 15.29 13.95
C MET A 227 -3.70 13.98 14.73
N PHE A 228 -4.46 12.94 14.40
CA PHE A 228 -4.31 11.61 15.01
C PHE A 228 -2.91 11.03 14.73
N VAL A 229 -2.49 11.04 13.46
CA VAL A 229 -1.17 10.52 13.04
C VAL A 229 -0.04 11.37 13.63
N PHE A 230 -0.16 12.69 13.62
CA PHE A 230 0.84 13.59 14.19
C PHE A 230 1.03 13.33 15.69
N LYS A 231 -0.07 13.21 16.45
CA LYS A 231 -0.03 12.87 17.87
C LYS A 231 0.65 11.53 18.11
N ASP A 232 0.35 10.51 17.30
CA ASP A 232 0.98 9.19 17.42
C ASP A 232 2.51 9.26 17.21
N ILE A 233 2.99 10.04 16.24
CA ILE A 233 4.43 10.27 16.01
C ILE A 233 5.07 10.95 17.22
N VAL A 234 4.49 12.07 17.67
CA VAL A 234 5.05 12.86 18.78
C VAL A 234 5.06 12.05 20.08
N CYS A 235 4.02 11.27 20.37
CA CYS A 235 3.96 10.44 21.57
C CYS A 235 4.96 9.26 21.55
N ARG A 236 5.39 8.81 20.36
CA ARG A 236 6.42 7.76 20.21
C ARG A 236 7.83 8.31 20.10
N ALA A 237 8.00 9.63 20.00
CA ALA A 237 9.30 10.24 19.91
C ALA A 237 10.08 10.02 21.22
N SER A 238 11.27 9.45 21.11
CA SER A 238 12.24 9.20 22.16
C SER A 238 13.49 10.05 21.93
N TYR A 239 14.47 9.98 22.85
CA TYR A 239 15.71 10.75 22.75
C TYR A 239 16.45 10.57 21.40
N THR A 240 16.36 9.39 20.77
CA THR A 240 17.08 9.08 19.54
C THR A 240 16.44 9.68 18.27
N ASN A 241 15.16 10.05 18.30
CA ASN A 241 14.42 10.52 17.13
C ASN A 241 13.64 11.83 17.34
N ILE A 242 13.70 12.42 18.53
CA ILE A 242 13.05 13.71 18.81
C ILE A 242 13.65 14.84 17.97
N LYS A 243 14.95 14.80 17.67
CA LYS A 243 15.64 15.84 16.88
C LYS A 243 15.06 15.99 15.48
N PRO A 244 15.00 14.96 14.61
CA PRO A 244 14.41 15.11 13.28
C PRO A 244 12.93 15.53 13.35
N VAL A 245 12.14 15.00 14.29
CA VAL A 245 10.73 15.40 14.47
C VAL A 245 10.63 16.90 14.78
N VAL A 246 11.40 17.41 15.75
CA VAL A 246 11.38 18.83 16.12
C VAL A 246 11.94 19.69 14.99
N THR A 247 12.99 19.26 14.28
CA THR A 247 13.52 20.00 13.14
C THR A 247 12.47 20.17 12.05
N SER A 248 11.78 19.11 11.63
CA SER A 248 10.75 19.19 10.58
C SER A 248 9.49 19.97 11.01
N ILE A 249 9.27 20.19 12.31
CA ILE A 249 8.20 21.09 12.80
C ILE A 249 8.60 22.56 12.64
N LEU A 250 9.89 22.87 12.76
CA LEU A 250 10.41 24.24 12.79
C LEU A 250 10.80 24.80 11.41
N THR A 251 10.85 23.95 10.38
CA THR A 251 11.19 24.29 8.99
C THR A 251 9.96 24.32 8.10
#